data_AF-A0A8T4HN78-F1
#
_entry.id   AF-A0A8T4HN78-F1
#
_cell.length_a   1.000
_cell.length_b   1.000
_cell.length_c   1.000
_cell.angle_alpha   90.00
_cell.angle_beta   90.00
_cell.angle_gamma   90.00
#
_symmetry.space_group_name_H-M   'P 1'
#
loop_
_entity.id
_entity.type
_entity.pdbx_description
1 polymer ?
#
loop_
_entity_poly.entity_id
_entity_poly.type
_entity_poly.pdbx_seq_one_letter_code
_entity_poly.pdbx_strand_id
1 'polypeptide(L)'
;MGSEPYAGRAAWRAKTPGTAETLVAVRGCLPTAAVAIDARGTVAHWSAGARALFGHRRKDALGAAAGELLPVTGALNAAARPGDHHWLAGIGDLAGSGEAMAGRARVPAPGGARADVLWWGYPLAAPAPFRLLVLATGTARLQRQRALHGTRVVPGFGPYGRFPEGADLGVRLPRMLGRAEPEAAAPVLARIRELGCPVVEVHRPVDRDDPALAVLNAQVSGGCAERSHPPE
;
A
#
# COMPACT_ATOMS: atom_id res chain seq x y z
N MET A 1 0.55 42.20 6.02
CA MET A 1 -0.71 41.54 5.60
C MET A 1 -0.47 41.02 4.19
N GLY A 2 -0.40 39.71 4.01
CA GLY A 2 -0.08 39.08 2.72
C GLY A 2 0.79 37.85 2.89
N SER A 3 0.20 36.83 3.49
CA SER A 3 0.74 35.50 3.77
C SER A 3 1.12 34.71 2.51
N GLU A 4 2.37 34.29 2.40
CA GLU A 4 2.82 33.20 1.52
C GLU A 4 2.22 31.85 1.97
N PRO A 5 1.69 31.02 1.06
CA PRO A 5 1.18 29.71 1.42
C PRO A 5 2.30 28.68 1.52
N TYR A 6 2.41 28.14 2.74
CA TYR A 6 3.04 26.90 3.18
C TYR A 6 3.03 25.78 2.12
N ALA A 7 4.18 25.54 1.49
CA ALA A 7 4.43 24.33 0.71
C ALA A 7 4.61 23.14 1.66
N GLY A 8 3.55 22.35 1.82
CA GLY A 8 3.54 21.11 2.59
C GLY A 8 4.53 20.09 2.03
N ARG A 9 5.76 20.08 2.54
CA ARG A 9 6.65 18.92 2.47
C ARG A 9 6.00 17.80 3.26
N ALA A 10 5.36 16.85 2.57
CA ALA A 10 4.97 15.58 3.16
C ALA A 10 6.24 14.85 3.62
N ALA A 11 6.56 15.01 4.90
CA ALA A 11 7.68 14.37 5.56
C ALA A 11 7.41 12.86 5.66
N TRP A 12 8.02 12.11 4.75
CA TRP A 12 8.19 10.67 4.86
C TRP A 12 8.87 10.36 6.20
N ARG A 13 8.14 9.75 7.14
CA ARG A 13 8.73 9.21 8.39
C ARG A 13 8.86 7.70 8.25
N ALA A 14 10.04 7.23 7.86
CA ALA A 14 10.46 5.86 8.17
C ALA A 14 10.98 5.83 9.61
N LYS A 15 10.44 4.97 10.46
CA LYS A 15 10.94 4.74 11.83
C LYS A 15 11.41 3.30 11.97
N THR A 16 12.61 3.16 12.54
CA THR A 16 13.26 2.01 13.23
C THR A 16 14.47 1.37 12.50
N PRO A 17 15.60 1.09 13.20
CA PRO A 17 16.91 0.87 12.58
C PRO A 17 17.19 -0.61 12.34
N GLY A 18 17.36 -0.97 11.07
CA GLY A 18 17.99 -2.20 10.63
C GLY A 18 18.82 -1.82 9.41
N THR A 19 20.05 -2.34 9.32
CA THR A 19 20.99 -2.24 8.17
C THR A 19 20.70 -1.09 7.21
N ALA A 20 21.48 -0.01 7.26
CA ALA A 20 21.31 1.12 6.36
C ALA A 20 21.04 0.60 4.93
N GLU A 21 19.84 0.87 4.42
CA GLU A 21 19.39 0.46 3.11
C GLU A 21 19.11 1.74 2.33
N THR A 22 19.54 1.78 1.08
CA THR A 22 19.29 2.92 0.21
C THR A 22 18.08 2.63 -0.65
N LEU A 23 17.12 3.56 -0.65
CA LEU A 23 16.04 3.59 -1.63
C LEU A 23 16.65 3.84 -3.02
N VAL A 24 16.61 2.85 -3.90
CA VAL A 24 17.19 2.95 -5.24
C VAL A 24 16.15 3.18 -6.34
N ALA A 25 14.89 2.84 -6.10
CA ALA A 25 13.82 3.07 -7.04
C ALA A 25 12.43 3.02 -6.38
N VAL A 26 11.46 3.71 -6.99
CA VAL A 26 10.03 3.54 -6.72
C VAL A 26 9.37 3.09 -8.01
N ARG A 27 8.59 2.01 -7.97
CA ARG A 27 7.93 1.42 -9.15
C ARG A 27 6.44 1.25 -8.91
N GLY A 28 5.64 1.43 -9.95
CA GLY A 28 4.22 1.10 -9.90
C GLY A 28 4.01 -0.38 -9.59
N CYS A 29 2.96 -0.68 -8.84
CA CYS A 29 2.57 -2.04 -8.52
C CYS A 29 1.15 -2.29 -9.01
N LEU A 30 0.96 -3.43 -9.68
CA LEU A 30 -0.37 -3.89 -10.07
C LEU A 30 -0.76 -5.07 -9.17
N PRO A 31 -1.62 -4.84 -8.15
CA PRO A 31 -2.06 -5.89 -7.24
C PRO A 31 -2.83 -6.99 -7.96
N THR A 32 -2.79 -8.20 -7.40
CA THR A 32 -3.46 -9.38 -7.97
C THR A 32 -4.74 -9.75 -7.23
N ALA A 33 -4.85 -9.38 -5.96
CA ALA A 33 -5.97 -9.68 -5.09
C ALA A 33 -6.71 -8.39 -4.69
N ALA A 34 -8.01 -8.53 -4.49
CA ALA A 34 -8.89 -7.48 -3.96
C ALA A 34 -9.88 -8.11 -2.98
N VAL A 35 -10.02 -7.47 -1.83
CA VAL A 35 -10.96 -7.83 -0.77
C VAL A 35 -11.66 -6.56 -0.30
N ALA A 36 -12.99 -6.55 -0.32
CA ALA A 36 -13.77 -5.42 0.18
C ALA A 36 -14.42 -5.78 1.51
N ILE A 37 -14.39 -4.85 2.44
CA ILE A 37 -14.84 -5.01 3.82
C ILE A 37 -15.93 -3.98 4.11
N ASP A 38 -17.07 -4.43 4.62
CA ASP A 38 -18.20 -3.56 4.94
C ASP A 38 -18.02 -2.78 6.25
N ALA A 39 -19.02 -1.98 6.60
CA ALA A 39 -19.01 -1.18 7.83
C ALA A 39 -19.02 -2.02 9.11
N ARG A 40 -19.34 -3.32 9.03
CA ARG A 40 -19.32 -4.25 10.17
C ARG A 40 -17.97 -4.96 10.30
N GLY A 41 -17.01 -4.68 9.44
CA GLY A 41 -15.72 -5.38 9.42
C GLY A 41 -15.82 -6.78 8.80
N THR A 42 -16.89 -7.08 8.06
CA THR A 42 -17.09 -8.36 7.40
C THR A 42 -16.73 -8.28 5.92
N VAL A 43 -16.30 -9.40 5.34
CA VAL A 43 -15.92 -9.46 3.94
C VAL A 43 -17.17 -9.38 3.04
N ALA A 44 -17.33 -8.27 2.35
CA ALA A 44 -18.38 -8.05 1.35
C ALA A 44 -17.99 -8.58 -0.04
N HIS A 45 -16.68 -8.62 -0.34
CA HIS A 45 -16.20 -9.12 -1.62
C HIS A 45 -14.86 -9.83 -1.52
N TRP A 46 -14.72 -10.90 -2.28
CA TRP A 46 -13.50 -11.72 -2.35
C TRP A 46 -13.16 -12.07 -3.80
N SER A 47 -12.06 -11.52 -4.33
CA SER A 47 -11.66 -11.74 -5.72
C SER A 47 -11.03 -13.13 -5.96
N ALA A 48 -10.94 -13.54 -7.23
CA ALA A 48 -10.25 -14.78 -7.60
C ALA A 48 -8.77 -14.76 -7.18
N GLY A 49 -8.13 -13.59 -7.24
CA GLY A 49 -6.77 -13.42 -6.76
C GLY A 49 -6.65 -13.52 -5.24
N ALA A 50 -7.66 -13.06 -4.49
CA ALA A 50 -7.71 -13.24 -3.03
C ALA A 50 -7.79 -14.72 -2.66
N ARG A 51 -8.63 -15.51 -3.37
CA ARG A 51 -8.65 -16.97 -3.21
C ARG A 51 -7.29 -17.60 -3.50
N ALA A 52 -6.63 -17.19 -4.58
CA ALA A 52 -5.32 -17.72 -4.94
C ALA A 52 -4.22 -17.35 -3.93
N LEU A 53 -4.33 -16.18 -3.29
CA LEU A 53 -3.30 -15.64 -2.40
C LEU A 53 -3.49 -16.07 -0.93
N PHE A 54 -4.72 -16.15 -0.45
CA PHE A 54 -5.05 -16.43 0.96
C PHE A 54 -5.72 -17.81 1.14
N GLY A 55 -6.03 -18.54 0.07
CA GLY A 55 -6.51 -19.94 0.14
C GLY A 55 -8.00 -20.12 0.43
N HIS A 56 -8.71 -19.12 0.95
CA HIS A 56 -10.14 -19.22 1.25
C HIS A 56 -11.00 -19.18 -0.03
N ARG A 57 -11.98 -20.09 -0.14
CA ARG A 57 -12.98 -20.02 -1.22
C ARG A 57 -13.90 -18.84 -0.98
N ARG A 58 -14.36 -18.19 -2.06
CA ARG A 58 -15.27 -17.03 -1.98
C ARG A 58 -16.47 -17.29 -1.08
N LYS A 59 -17.14 -18.45 -1.23
CA LYS A 59 -18.34 -18.78 -0.43
C LYS A 59 -18.08 -18.89 1.07
N ASP A 60 -16.85 -19.24 1.47
CA ASP A 60 -16.46 -19.37 2.88
C ASP A 60 -15.95 -18.02 3.43
N ALA A 61 -15.48 -17.14 2.53
CA ALA A 61 -14.95 -15.83 2.89
C ALA A 61 -16.04 -14.76 3.03
N LEU A 62 -17.07 -14.78 2.20
CA LEU A 62 -18.13 -13.77 2.24
C LEU A 62 -18.90 -13.81 3.56
N GLY A 63 -19.11 -12.64 4.18
CA GLY A 63 -19.77 -12.49 5.48
C GLY A 63 -18.93 -12.87 6.70
N ALA A 64 -17.75 -13.48 6.51
CA ALA A 64 -16.83 -13.78 7.59
C ALA A 64 -16.12 -12.51 8.07
N ALA A 65 -15.62 -12.55 9.31
CA ALA A 65 -14.83 -11.46 9.88
C ALA A 65 -13.51 -11.30 9.13
N ALA A 66 -13.23 -10.09 8.63
CA ALA A 66 -12.04 -9.86 7.82
C ALA A 66 -10.73 -10.15 8.58
N GLY A 67 -10.69 -9.89 9.90
CA GLY A 67 -9.53 -10.15 10.75
C GLY A 67 -9.11 -11.62 10.84
N GLU A 68 -10.04 -12.56 10.62
CA GLU A 68 -9.75 -14.00 10.65
C GLU A 68 -9.12 -14.48 9.34
N LEU A 69 -9.44 -13.81 8.23
CA LEU A 69 -9.02 -14.21 6.88
C LEU A 69 -7.82 -13.43 6.36
N LEU A 70 -7.62 -12.23 6.87
CA LEU A 70 -6.62 -11.29 6.42
C LEU A 70 -5.57 -11.08 7.52
N PRO A 71 -4.39 -11.71 7.43
CA PRO A 71 -3.31 -11.49 8.41
C PRO A 71 -2.73 -10.07 8.35
N VAL A 72 -3.15 -9.28 7.37
CA VAL A 72 -2.83 -7.86 7.22
C VAL A 72 -3.49 -7.01 8.32
N THR A 73 -4.54 -7.51 8.97
CA THR A 73 -5.23 -6.84 10.08
C THR A 73 -4.39 -6.83 11.37
N GLY A 74 -3.47 -7.78 11.55
CA GLY A 74 -2.55 -7.80 12.70
C GLY A 74 -1.49 -6.69 12.68
N ALA A 75 -1.05 -6.28 11.48
CA ALA A 75 -0.16 -5.11 11.31
C ALA A 75 -0.96 -3.78 11.39
N LEU A 76 -2.23 -3.81 10.99
CA LEU A 76 -3.16 -2.69 11.17
C LEU A 76 -3.54 -2.46 12.65
N ASN A 77 -3.59 -3.53 13.45
CA ASN A 77 -3.76 -3.45 14.91
C ASN A 77 -2.53 -2.91 15.65
N ALA A 78 -1.34 -2.87 15.07
CA ALA A 78 -0.16 -2.30 15.73
C ALA A 78 -0.25 -0.77 15.90
N ALA A 79 -1.18 -0.11 15.19
CA ALA A 79 -1.58 1.27 15.42
C ALA A 79 -2.67 1.41 16.51
N ALA A 80 -3.33 0.32 16.90
CA ALA A 80 -4.24 0.29 18.04
C ALA A 80 -3.41 0.16 19.33
N ARG A 81 -3.87 0.82 20.39
CA ARG A 81 -3.16 0.83 21.68
C ARG A 81 -3.10 -0.60 22.26
N PRO A 82 -1.99 -1.00 22.91
CA PRO A 82 -1.93 -2.28 23.60
C PRO A 82 -3.02 -2.34 24.67
N GLY A 83 -3.99 -3.25 24.53
CA GLY A 83 -5.09 -3.46 25.48
C GLY A 83 -6.50 -3.47 24.86
N ASP A 84 -6.67 -2.97 23.63
CA ASP A 84 -7.97 -2.95 22.96
C ASP A 84 -8.23 -4.24 22.17
N HIS A 85 -8.86 -5.22 22.82
CA HIS A 85 -9.25 -6.50 22.22
C HIS A 85 -10.60 -6.47 21.49
N HIS A 86 -11.03 -5.30 20.98
CA HIS A 86 -12.27 -5.18 20.21
C HIS A 86 -11.99 -4.95 18.73
N TRP A 87 -11.98 -6.04 17.96
CA TRP A 87 -11.88 -6.06 16.50
C TRP A 87 -12.92 -5.19 15.78
N LEU A 88 -14.02 -4.80 16.45
CA LEU A 88 -15.02 -3.86 15.94
C LEU A 88 -14.56 -2.39 15.95
N ALA A 89 -13.62 -1.98 16.81
CA ALA A 89 -13.18 -0.59 16.90
C ALA A 89 -12.09 -0.26 15.87
N GLY A 90 -11.17 -1.19 15.60
CA GLY A 90 -10.04 -0.95 14.70
C GLY A 90 -10.44 -0.65 13.25
N ILE A 91 -11.30 -1.46 12.61
CA ILE A 91 -11.69 -1.18 11.21
C ILE A 91 -12.55 0.09 11.11
N GLY A 92 -13.37 0.38 12.13
CA GLY A 92 -14.14 1.63 12.23
C GLY A 92 -13.24 2.86 12.39
N ASP A 93 -12.23 2.78 13.24
CA ASP A 93 -11.23 3.84 13.47
C ASP A 93 -10.26 3.98 12.28
N LEU A 94 -9.94 2.90 11.56
CA LEU A 94 -9.09 2.89 10.36
C LEU A 94 -9.83 3.39 9.12
N ALA A 95 -11.11 3.04 8.95
CA ALA A 95 -11.98 3.69 7.98
C ALA A 95 -12.23 5.16 8.37
N GLY A 96 -12.25 5.45 9.67
CA GLY A 96 -12.45 6.77 10.25
C GLY A 96 -11.25 7.72 10.10
N SER A 97 -10.01 7.21 10.07
CA SER A 97 -8.83 8.06 9.82
C SER A 97 -8.82 8.64 8.40
N GLY A 98 -9.44 7.92 7.45
CA GLY A 98 -9.44 8.27 6.05
C GLY A 98 -8.06 8.08 5.37
N GLU A 99 -7.02 7.63 6.07
CA GLU A 99 -5.69 7.51 5.48
C GLU A 99 -5.48 6.16 4.77
N ALA A 100 -4.73 6.16 3.67
CA ALA A 100 -4.32 4.91 3.02
C ALA A 100 -3.22 4.22 3.83
N MET A 101 -3.26 2.89 3.86
CA MET A 101 -2.35 2.09 4.67
C MET A 101 -1.67 1.04 3.82
N ALA A 102 -0.37 0.82 4.01
CA ALA A 102 0.33 -0.21 3.29
C ALA A 102 1.22 -1.01 4.24
N GLY A 103 1.44 -2.28 3.92
CA GLY A 103 2.30 -3.11 4.75
C GLY A 103 2.61 -4.47 4.13
N ARG A 104 3.36 -5.24 4.90
CA ARG A 104 3.72 -6.62 4.57
C ARG A 104 3.10 -7.55 5.61
N ALA A 105 2.60 -8.68 5.16
CA ALA A 105 2.16 -9.77 6.02
C ALA A 105 2.68 -11.10 5.49
N ARG A 106 2.75 -12.08 6.39
CA ARG A 106 3.15 -13.43 6.06
C ARG A 106 1.92 -14.33 6.17
N VAL A 107 1.50 -14.91 5.04
CA VAL A 107 0.31 -15.75 4.93
C VAL A 107 0.70 -17.23 4.84
N PRO A 108 -0.14 -18.16 5.34
CA PRO A 108 0.01 -19.57 5.04
C PRO A 108 -0.06 -19.82 3.53
N ALA A 109 0.82 -20.67 3.01
CA ALA A 109 0.82 -21.11 1.63
C ALA A 109 0.64 -22.65 1.54
N PRO A 110 0.18 -23.19 0.41
CA PRO A 110 0.11 -24.63 0.20
C PRO A 110 1.46 -25.31 0.48
N GLY A 111 1.43 -26.49 1.10
CA GLY A 111 2.64 -27.24 1.46
C GLY A 111 3.31 -26.81 2.78
N GLY A 112 2.61 -26.04 3.63
CA GLY A 112 3.13 -25.62 4.94
C GLY A 112 4.15 -24.47 4.90
N ALA A 113 4.51 -24.02 3.68
CA ALA A 113 5.32 -22.83 3.49
C ALA A 113 4.56 -21.56 3.90
N ARG A 114 5.30 -20.47 4.12
CA ARG A 114 4.71 -19.16 4.35
C ARG A 114 5.05 -18.23 3.19
N ALA A 115 4.05 -17.61 2.59
CA ALA A 115 4.23 -16.62 1.53
C ALA A 115 4.24 -15.22 2.12
N ASP A 116 5.15 -14.37 1.63
CA ASP A 116 5.10 -12.94 1.94
C ASP A 116 4.18 -12.22 0.96
N VAL A 117 3.34 -11.34 1.50
CA VAL A 117 2.35 -10.57 0.78
C VAL A 117 2.54 -9.09 1.11
N LEU A 118 2.52 -8.27 0.07
CA LEU A 118 2.37 -6.82 0.19
C LEU A 118 0.90 -6.45 0.04
N TRP A 119 0.44 -5.49 0.82
CA TRP A 119 -0.96 -5.04 0.82
C TRP A 119 -1.08 -3.53 0.92
N TRP A 120 -2.20 -3.02 0.40
CA TRP A 120 -2.63 -1.63 0.40
C TRP A 120 -4.11 -1.55 0.78
N GLY A 121 -4.43 -0.78 1.81
CA GLY A 121 -5.76 -0.51 2.30
C GLY A 121 -6.22 0.90 1.91
N TYR A 122 -7.43 0.99 1.36
CA TYR A 122 -8.08 2.22 0.93
C TYR A 122 -9.41 2.37 1.69
N PRO A 123 -9.48 3.27 2.69
CA PRO A 123 -10.74 3.56 3.36
C PRO A 123 -11.68 4.31 2.41
N LEU A 124 -12.96 3.98 2.46
CA LEU A 124 -14.00 4.51 1.57
C LEU A 124 -15.10 5.20 2.39
N ALA A 125 -15.44 6.42 1.96
CA ALA A 125 -16.53 7.17 2.55
C ALA A 125 -17.90 6.57 2.20
N ALA A 126 -18.88 6.78 3.09
CA ALA A 126 -20.28 6.56 2.75
C ALA A 126 -20.67 7.43 1.53
N PRO A 127 -21.56 6.96 0.64
CA PRO A 127 -22.45 5.80 0.76
C PRO A 127 -21.91 4.50 0.13
N ALA A 128 -20.59 4.35 -0.05
CA ALA A 128 -20.04 3.14 -0.68
C ALA A 128 -20.50 1.85 0.04
N PRO A 129 -20.79 0.75 -0.69
CA PRO A 129 -21.28 -0.51 -0.11
C PRO A 129 -20.26 -1.20 0.81
N PHE A 130 -18.98 -0.81 0.72
CA PHE A 130 -17.92 -1.24 1.60
C PHE A 130 -17.13 -0.03 2.11
N ARG A 131 -16.51 -0.18 3.28
CA ARG A 131 -15.78 0.88 4.02
C ARG A 131 -14.27 0.78 3.88
N LEU A 132 -13.75 -0.38 3.47
CA LEU A 132 -12.33 -0.58 3.25
C LEU A 132 -12.11 -1.52 2.07
N LEU A 133 -11.27 -1.10 1.12
CA LEU A 133 -10.73 -1.98 0.09
C LEU A 133 -9.30 -2.36 0.45
N VAL A 134 -9.00 -3.65 0.47
CA VAL A 134 -7.65 -4.18 0.57
C VAL A 134 -7.23 -4.76 -0.78
N LEU A 135 -6.16 -4.21 -1.33
CA LEU A 135 -5.45 -4.75 -2.48
C LEU A 135 -4.20 -5.49 -2.00
N ALA A 136 -3.85 -6.60 -2.65
CA ALA A 136 -2.68 -7.37 -2.26
C ALA A 136 -1.98 -8.08 -3.42
N THR A 137 -0.68 -8.36 -3.24
CA THR A 137 0.14 -9.13 -4.18
C THR A 137 1.19 -9.94 -3.42
N GLY A 138 1.50 -11.14 -3.92
CA GLY A 138 2.57 -11.97 -3.35
C GLY A 138 3.95 -11.46 -3.78
N THR A 139 4.91 -11.42 -2.85
CA THR A 139 6.29 -11.00 -3.16
C THR A 139 6.96 -11.97 -4.13
N ALA A 140 6.65 -13.26 -4.07
CA ALA A 140 7.18 -14.25 -5.02
C ALA A 140 6.85 -13.91 -6.49
N ARG A 141 5.72 -13.24 -6.75
CA ARG A 141 5.41 -12.72 -8.09
C ARG A 141 6.29 -11.54 -8.47
N LEU A 142 6.53 -10.62 -7.54
CA LEU A 142 7.40 -9.46 -7.76
C LEU A 142 8.86 -9.90 -8.00
N GLN A 143 9.34 -10.87 -7.21
CA GLN A 143 10.70 -11.43 -7.31
C GLN A 143 10.98 -12.20 -8.61
N ARG A 144 9.94 -12.57 -9.37
CA ARG A 144 10.07 -13.11 -10.74
C ARG A 144 10.39 -12.03 -11.77
N GLN A 145 10.14 -10.76 -11.48
CA GLN A 145 10.57 -9.66 -12.33
C GLN A 145 12.08 -9.47 -12.15
N ARG A 146 12.87 -9.60 -13.23
CA ARG A 146 14.33 -9.44 -13.16
C ARG A 146 14.77 -8.16 -12.45
N ALA A 147 14.05 -7.06 -12.66
CA ALA A 147 14.34 -5.76 -12.03
C ALA A 147 14.16 -5.74 -10.49
N LEU A 148 13.41 -6.68 -9.92
CA LEU A 148 13.14 -6.79 -8.48
C LEU A 148 13.74 -8.04 -7.85
N HIS A 149 14.46 -8.84 -8.62
CA HIS A 149 15.01 -10.10 -8.14
C HIS A 149 16.09 -9.84 -7.07
N GLY A 150 15.95 -10.46 -5.90
CA GLY A 150 16.90 -10.35 -4.80
C GLY A 150 16.88 -9.01 -4.08
N THR A 151 15.98 -8.08 -4.44
CA THR A 151 15.87 -6.78 -3.77
C THR A 151 14.84 -6.82 -2.65
N ARG A 152 15.02 -5.97 -1.65
CA ARG A 152 14.00 -5.74 -0.63
C ARG A 152 12.95 -4.79 -1.20
N VAL A 153 11.69 -5.18 -1.08
CA VAL A 153 10.55 -4.38 -1.52
C VAL A 153 9.69 -3.97 -0.34
N VAL A 154 9.36 -2.68 -0.29
CA VAL A 154 8.47 -2.09 0.71
C VAL A 154 7.26 -1.49 -0.02
N PRO A 155 6.03 -1.76 0.42
CA PRO A 155 4.85 -1.19 -0.23
C PRO A 155 4.66 0.26 0.20
N GLY A 156 4.22 1.10 -0.73
CA GLY A 156 3.88 2.49 -0.48
C GLY A 156 2.83 3.01 -1.44
N PHE A 157 2.62 4.32 -1.44
CA PHE A 157 1.67 5.01 -2.33
C PHE A 157 2.40 6.01 -3.23
N GLY A 158 2.00 6.07 -4.49
CA GLY A 158 2.55 7.00 -5.48
C GLY A 158 1.46 7.75 -6.23
N PRO A 159 1.77 8.90 -6.88
CA PRO A 159 0.78 9.64 -7.64
C PRO A 159 0.22 8.79 -8.80
N TYR A 160 -1.11 8.72 -8.90
CA TYR A 160 -1.80 7.84 -9.85
C TYR A 160 -1.35 8.03 -11.31
N GLY A 161 -1.14 9.27 -11.74
CA GLY A 161 -0.73 9.59 -13.12
C GLY A 161 0.76 9.39 -13.42
N ARG A 162 1.59 9.10 -12.41
CA ARG A 162 3.04 8.94 -12.58
C ARG A 162 3.46 7.54 -13.00
N PHE A 163 2.62 6.54 -12.76
CA PHE A 163 2.94 5.13 -12.99
C PHE A 163 1.90 4.50 -13.95
N PRO A 164 2.34 3.82 -15.03
CA PRO A 164 1.44 3.10 -15.93
C PRO A 164 0.52 2.11 -15.20
N GLU A 165 1.02 1.47 -14.15
CA GLU A 165 0.27 0.53 -13.32
C GLU A 165 -0.95 1.16 -12.64
N GLY A 166 -0.94 2.48 -12.42
CA GLY A 166 -2.12 3.22 -11.95
C GLY A 166 -3.26 3.16 -12.95
N ALA A 167 -2.98 3.48 -14.23
CA ALA A 167 -3.97 3.39 -15.31
C ALA A 167 -4.44 1.95 -15.53
N ASP A 168 -3.52 0.98 -15.53
CA ASP A 168 -3.85 -0.45 -15.66
C ASP A 168 -4.73 -0.94 -14.50
N LEU A 169 -4.50 -0.44 -13.29
CA LEU A 169 -5.35 -0.73 -12.14
C LEU A 169 -6.76 -0.22 -12.38
N GLY A 170 -6.93 1.00 -12.89
CA GLY A 170 -8.25 1.54 -13.25
C GLY A 170 -9.02 0.65 -14.23
N VAL A 171 -8.34 0.07 -15.23
CA VAL A 171 -8.96 -0.87 -16.19
C VAL A 171 -9.30 -2.22 -15.56
N ARG A 172 -8.46 -2.71 -14.64
CA ARG A 172 -8.64 -4.03 -14.00
C ARG A 172 -9.59 -4.02 -12.82
N LEU A 173 -9.71 -2.90 -12.12
CA LEU A 173 -10.43 -2.80 -10.85
C LEU A 173 -11.88 -3.26 -10.95
N PRO A 174 -12.68 -2.89 -11.97
CA PRO A 174 -14.05 -3.41 -12.11
C PRO A 174 -14.09 -4.95 -12.22
N ARG A 175 -13.12 -5.56 -12.90
CA ARG A 175 -13.02 -7.03 -13.00
C ARG A 175 -12.61 -7.66 -11.68
N MET A 176 -11.75 -6.99 -10.91
CA MET A 176 -11.31 -7.45 -9.59
C MET A 176 -12.43 -7.38 -8.56
N LEU A 177 -13.29 -6.36 -8.61
CA LEU A 177 -14.49 -6.19 -7.79
C LEU A 177 -15.68 -7.06 -8.28
N GLY A 178 -15.57 -7.64 -9.47
CA GLY A 178 -16.53 -8.59 -10.02
C GLY A 178 -17.72 -7.92 -10.69
N ARG A 179 -18.40 -8.66 -11.58
CA ARG A 179 -19.52 -8.15 -12.39
C ARG A 179 -20.75 -7.74 -11.58
N ALA A 180 -20.87 -8.18 -10.33
CA ALA A 180 -22.06 -7.94 -9.50
C ALA A 180 -22.11 -6.52 -8.92
N GLU A 181 -20.96 -5.83 -8.80
CA GLU A 181 -20.86 -4.52 -8.16
C GLU A 181 -20.05 -3.52 -9.02
N PRO A 182 -20.42 -3.29 -10.29
CA PRO A 182 -19.66 -2.41 -11.19
C PRO A 182 -19.71 -0.95 -10.71
N GLU A 183 -20.80 -0.54 -10.09
CA GLU A 183 -20.99 0.82 -9.56
C GLU A 183 -20.03 1.14 -8.40
N ALA A 184 -19.62 0.12 -7.66
CA ALA A 184 -18.66 0.29 -6.57
C ALA A 184 -17.23 0.57 -7.05
N ALA A 185 -16.90 0.30 -8.32
CA ALA A 185 -15.56 0.53 -8.85
C ALA A 185 -15.21 2.01 -9.01
N ALA A 186 -16.17 2.87 -9.32
CA ALA A 186 -15.93 4.29 -9.53
C ALA A 186 -15.55 5.04 -8.24
N PRO A 187 -16.28 4.91 -7.11
CA PRO A 187 -15.87 5.50 -5.82
C PRO A 187 -14.50 5.01 -5.36
N VAL A 188 -14.20 3.73 -5.58
CA VAL A 188 -12.89 3.16 -5.25
C VAL A 188 -11.80 3.78 -6.09
N LEU A 189 -12.00 3.88 -7.40
CA LEU A 189 -11.00 4.46 -8.29
C LEU A 189 -10.75 5.94 -7.96
N ALA A 190 -11.80 6.68 -7.61
CA ALA A 190 -11.67 8.05 -7.12
C ALA A 190 -10.78 8.10 -5.87
N ARG A 191 -11.01 7.19 -4.91
CA ARG A 191 -10.16 7.10 -3.70
C ARG A 191 -8.71 6.75 -4.01
N ILE A 192 -8.47 5.82 -4.93
CA ILE A 192 -7.09 5.45 -5.35
C ILE A 192 -6.40 6.64 -6.04
N ARG A 193 -7.13 7.45 -6.81
CA ARG A 193 -6.56 8.66 -7.43
C ARG A 193 -6.19 9.71 -6.40
N GLU A 194 -7.01 9.84 -5.36
CA GLU A 194 -6.81 10.79 -4.28
C GLU A 194 -5.68 10.37 -3.33
N LEU A 195 -5.69 9.12 -2.87
CA LEU A 195 -4.72 8.60 -1.90
C LEU A 195 -3.43 8.06 -2.52
N GLY A 196 -3.41 7.86 -3.84
CA GLY A 196 -2.28 7.33 -4.57
C GLY A 196 -2.44 5.86 -4.97
N CYS A 197 -1.84 5.50 -6.10
CA CYS A 197 -1.82 4.13 -6.59
C CYS A 197 -0.78 3.28 -5.82
N PRO A 198 -0.97 1.95 -5.80
CA PRO A 198 0.01 1.04 -5.20
C PRO A 198 1.38 1.18 -5.86
N VAL A 199 2.42 1.39 -5.06
CA VAL A 199 3.81 1.34 -5.51
C VAL A 199 4.64 0.42 -4.62
N VAL A 200 5.78 -0.01 -5.15
CA VAL A 200 6.82 -0.68 -4.38
C VAL A 200 8.10 0.14 -4.43
N GLU A 201 8.60 0.43 -3.24
CA GLU A 201 9.93 0.97 -3.02
C GLU A 201 10.93 -0.18 -3.06
N VAL A 202 12.01 0.01 -3.81
CA VAL A 202 13.09 -0.96 -3.96
C VAL A 202 14.26 -0.46 -3.16
N HIS A 203 14.64 -1.25 -2.16
CA HIS A 203 15.74 -0.98 -1.26
C HIS A 203 16.87 -1.96 -1.53
N ARG A 204 18.11 -1.46 -1.49
CA ARG A 204 19.32 -2.29 -1.55
C ARG A 204 20.14 -2.10 -0.28
N PRO A 205 20.84 -3.16 0.19
CA PRO A 205 21.81 -3.01 1.27
C PRO A 205 22.80 -1.91 0.89
N VAL A 206 23.08 -0.99 1.81
CA VAL A 206 24.25 -0.11 1.70
C VAL A 206 25.47 -1.01 1.80
N ASP A 207 26.22 -1.11 0.70
CA ASP A 207 27.59 -1.61 0.80
C ASP A 207 28.40 -0.53 1.52
N ARG A 208 28.96 -0.87 2.69
CA ARG A 208 29.67 0.09 3.54
C ARG A 208 30.93 0.66 2.86
N ASP A 209 31.41 -0.01 1.82
CA ASP A 209 32.61 0.37 1.06
C ASP A 209 32.30 1.05 -0.29
N ASP A 210 31.06 1.45 -0.58
CA ASP A 210 30.70 2.10 -1.87
C ASP A 210 31.11 3.59 -1.90
N PRO A 211 32.13 3.99 -2.71
CA PRO A 211 32.58 5.37 -2.82
C PRO A 211 31.52 6.31 -3.41
N ALA A 212 30.45 5.78 -4.02
CA ALA A 212 29.34 6.58 -4.54
C ALA A 212 28.44 7.18 -3.44
N LEU A 213 28.42 6.59 -2.23
CA LEU A 213 27.62 7.11 -1.11
C LEU A 213 28.15 8.43 -0.54
N ALA A 214 29.46 8.66 -0.60
CA ALA A 214 30.05 9.95 -0.25
C ALA A 214 29.61 11.06 -1.22
N VAL A 215 29.42 10.73 -2.50
CA VAL A 215 29.02 11.68 -3.55
C VAL A 215 27.50 11.95 -3.51
N LEU A 216 26.67 10.92 -3.26
CA LEU A 216 25.21 11.06 -3.16
C LEU A 216 24.76 11.85 -1.92
N ASN A 217 25.45 11.71 -0.77
CA ASN A 217 25.14 12.51 0.42
C ASN A 217 25.49 14.00 0.26
N ALA A 218 26.51 14.33 -0.54
CA ALA A 218 26.89 15.72 -0.82
C ALA A 218 25.85 16.44 -1.71
N GLN A 219 25.19 15.73 -2.63
CA GLN A 219 24.18 16.32 -3.53
C GLN A 219 22.83 16.58 -2.85
N VAL A 220 22.48 15.84 -1.79
CA VAL A 220 21.26 16.09 -1.01
C VAL A 220 21.39 17.32 -0.10
N SER A 221 22.62 17.69 0.29
CA SER A 221 22.88 18.86 1.16
C SER A 221 23.13 20.17 0.38
N GLY A 222 23.46 20.09 -0.92
CA GLY A 222 23.80 21.25 -1.76
C GLY A 222 22.64 21.92 -2.52
N GLY A 223 21.39 21.51 -2.29
CA GLY A 223 20.22 22.01 -3.03
C GLY A 223 19.59 23.31 -2.52
N CYS A 224 20.22 24.00 -1.56
CA CYS A 224 19.84 25.35 -1.12
C CYS A 224 21.04 26.29 -1.27
N ALA A 225 21.30 26.71 -2.51
CA ALA A 225 21.98 27.97 -2.76
C ALA A 225 21.06 28.79 -3.66
N GLU A 226 20.47 29.82 -3.07
CA GLU A 226 19.74 30.88 -3.75
C GLU A 226 20.55 31.39 -4.95
N ARG A 227 19.94 31.36 -6.13
CA ARG A 227 20.43 32.12 -7.28
C ARG A 227 20.00 33.57 -7.12
N SER A 228 20.82 34.37 -6.45
CA SER A 228 20.73 35.82 -6.50
C SER A 228 21.20 36.30 -7.89
N HIS A 229 20.30 36.99 -8.59
CA HIS A 229 20.57 37.69 -9.85
C HIS A 229 21.37 38.98 -9.54
N PRO A 230 22.39 39.36 -10.33
CA PRO A 230 22.99 40.68 -10.20
C PRO A 230 22.11 41.73 -10.90
N PRO A 231 22.03 42.98 -10.37
CA PRO A 231 21.44 44.08 -11.11
C PRO A 231 22.41 44.62 -12.17
N GLU A 232 21.85 45.05 -13.31
CA GLU A 232 22.52 45.94 -14.27
C GLU A 232 22.66 47.36 -13.69
#